data_AF-A0A0N4X6K3-F1
#
_entry.id   AF-A0A0N4X6K3-F1
#
_cell.length_a   1.000
_cell.length_b   1.000
_cell.length_c   1.000
_cell.angle_alpha   90.00
_cell.angle_beta   90.00
_cell.angle_gamma   90.00
#
_symmetry.space_group_name_H-M   'P 1'
#
loop_
_entity.id
_entity.type
_entity.pdbx_description
1 polymer ?
#
loop_
_entity_poly.entity_id
_entity_poly.type
_entity_poly.pdbx_seq_one_letter_code
_entity_poly.pdbx_strand_id
1 'polypeptide(L)'
;MDAIEGPKKRKDRGNSSHPVRLSCSVQQMNCFLHSIDHWKTPPLWPDEYGQFCFCQNSNNNTYWCLRTINEAENFLYCEFVTEFVSYYDLNEDPYQLHNIVYSLEMSTLERLSERLRLLRDCKGASCERYSAINWEQHIEPPLSAPHP
;
A
#
# COMPACT_ATOMS: atom_id res chain seq x y z
N MET A 1 19.01 -58.56 25.09
CA MET A 1 18.21 -57.53 25.76
C MET A 1 17.68 -56.64 24.67
N ASP A 2 16.45 -56.86 24.23
CA ASP A 2 15.84 -56.09 23.15
C ASP A 2 14.49 -55.58 23.64
N ALA A 3 14.43 -54.27 23.89
CA ALA A 3 13.24 -53.59 24.37
C ALA A 3 12.33 -53.26 23.18
N ILE A 4 11.09 -53.77 23.23
CA ILE A 4 10.04 -53.52 22.25
C ILE A 4 9.47 -52.12 22.52
N GLU A 5 9.69 -51.20 21.58
CA GLU A 5 9.22 -49.80 21.60
C GLU A 5 7.68 -49.76 21.46
N GLY A 6 6.98 -49.24 22.48
CA GLY A 6 5.52 -49.09 22.49
C GLY A 6 5.00 -48.04 21.50
N PRO A 7 3.70 -48.08 21.14
CA PRO A 7 3.15 -47.26 20.07
C PRO A 7 3.13 -45.76 20.42
N LYS A 8 3.84 -44.96 19.62
CA LYS A 8 3.85 -43.50 19.66
C LYS A 8 2.46 -42.95 19.36
N LYS A 9 1.80 -42.36 20.36
CA LYS A 9 0.56 -41.58 20.17
C LYS A 9 0.83 -40.43 19.20
N ARG A 10 0.24 -40.49 18.00
CA ARG A 10 0.18 -39.36 17.07
C ARG A 10 -0.57 -38.23 17.78
N LYS A 11 0.16 -37.16 18.11
CA LYS A 11 -0.43 -35.90 18.60
C LYS A 11 -1.29 -35.35 17.48
N ASP A 12 -2.59 -35.53 17.61
CA ASP A 12 -3.59 -34.93 16.75
C ASP A 12 -3.37 -33.42 16.76
N ARG A 13 -2.97 -32.84 15.63
CA ARG A 13 -2.88 -31.38 15.46
C ARG A 13 -4.30 -30.88 15.21
N GLY A 14 -5.14 -31.03 16.23
CA GLY A 14 -6.42 -30.33 16.30
C GLY A 14 -6.13 -28.84 16.21
N ASN A 15 -6.66 -28.21 15.17
CA ASN A 15 -6.66 -26.78 14.97
C ASN A 15 -7.53 -26.14 16.06
N SER A 16 -7.01 -26.06 17.29
CA SER A 16 -7.61 -25.28 18.37
C SER A 16 -7.29 -23.81 18.12
N SER A 17 -7.85 -23.27 17.04
CA SER A 17 -7.87 -21.84 16.79
C SER A 17 -8.71 -21.20 17.89
N HIS A 18 -8.04 -20.59 18.87
CA HIS A 18 -8.68 -19.82 19.94
C HIS A 18 -9.76 -18.90 19.33
N PRO A 19 -10.98 -18.84 19.86
CA PRO A 19 -12.08 -18.05 19.30
C PRO A 19 -11.73 -16.56 19.14
N VAL A 20 -10.81 -16.05 19.97
CA VAL A 20 -10.29 -14.67 19.91
C VAL A 20 -9.36 -14.42 18.70
N ARG A 21 -8.71 -15.45 18.16
CA ARG A 21 -7.93 -15.31 16.90
C ARG A 21 -8.85 -15.30 15.68
N LEU A 22 -9.99 -16.00 15.74
CA LEU A 22 -11.00 -15.96 14.67
C LEU A 22 -11.68 -14.60 14.55
N SER A 23 -11.87 -13.87 15.66
CA SER A 23 -12.50 -12.54 15.62
C SER A 23 -11.69 -11.50 14.85
N CYS A 24 -10.41 -11.78 14.57
CA CYS A 24 -9.54 -10.91 13.81
C CYS A 24 -9.46 -11.26 12.32
N SER A 25 -10.05 -12.39 11.90
CA SER A 25 -9.95 -12.87 10.52
C SER A 25 -10.94 -12.13 9.61
N VAL A 26 -10.48 -11.06 8.97
CA VAL A 26 -11.26 -10.35 7.94
C VAL A 26 -11.10 -11.06 6.60
N GLN A 27 -12.20 -11.21 5.84
CA GLN A 27 -12.17 -11.86 4.54
C GLN A 27 -11.20 -11.14 3.58
N GLN A 28 -10.36 -11.92 2.87
CA GLN A 28 -9.37 -11.44 1.88
C GLN A 28 -8.25 -10.56 2.46
N MET A 29 -8.04 -10.56 3.77
CA MET A 29 -7.07 -9.69 4.44
C MET A 29 -6.18 -10.52 5.40
N ASN A 30 -4.89 -10.23 5.42
CA ASN A 30 -3.95 -10.87 6.37
C ASN A 30 -3.96 -10.10 7.70
N CYS A 31 -4.97 -10.38 8.52
CA CYS A 31 -5.17 -9.77 9.82
C CYS A 31 -4.74 -10.68 10.97
N PHE A 32 -3.97 -10.13 11.91
CA PHE A 32 -3.46 -10.84 13.07
C PHE A 32 -3.89 -10.12 14.35
N LEU A 33 -4.17 -10.90 15.39
CA LEU A 33 -4.39 -10.36 16.73
C LEU A 33 -3.03 -10.08 17.38
N HIS A 34 -2.81 -8.84 17.78
CA HIS A 34 -1.63 -8.43 18.52
C HIS A 34 -1.99 -8.16 19.99
N SER A 35 -1.12 -8.60 20.89
CA SER A 35 -1.17 -8.41 22.34
C SER A 35 0.24 -8.11 22.85
N ILE A 36 0.40 -7.89 24.15
CA ILE A 36 1.71 -7.71 24.81
C ILE A 36 2.77 -8.75 24.39
N ASP A 37 2.35 -9.96 24.02
CA ASP A 37 3.25 -11.07 23.64
C ASP A 37 3.83 -10.94 22.21
N HIS A 38 3.34 -9.98 21.41
CA HIS A 38 3.81 -9.79 20.04
C HIS A 38 5.16 -9.05 19.99
N TRP A 39 5.36 -8.04 20.84
CA TRP A 39 6.57 -7.21 20.83
C TRP A 39 7.68 -7.89 21.62
N LYS A 40 8.80 -8.18 20.95
CA LYS A 40 9.97 -8.83 21.56
C LYS A 40 11.05 -7.84 21.97
N THR A 41 10.93 -6.58 21.56
CA THR A 41 11.90 -5.52 21.81
C THR A 41 11.18 -4.21 22.16
N PRO A 42 11.72 -3.42 23.11
CA PRO A 42 11.14 -2.12 23.45
C PRO A 42 11.04 -1.14 22.26
N PRO A 43 10.07 -0.21 22.27
CA PRO A 43 9.00 -0.09 23.27
C PRO A 43 7.98 -1.23 23.14
N LEU A 44 7.61 -1.83 24.28
CA LEU A 44 6.61 -2.88 24.34
C LEU A 44 5.21 -2.26 24.34
N TRP A 45 4.22 -2.97 23.79
CA TRP A 45 2.82 -2.56 23.86
C TRP A 45 2.28 -2.75 25.30
N PRO A 46 1.78 -1.70 25.98
CA PRO A 46 1.23 -1.82 27.32
C PRO A 46 -0.07 -2.64 27.35
N ASP A 47 -0.21 -3.51 28.36
CA ASP A 47 -1.40 -4.35 28.56
C ASP A 47 -2.68 -3.53 28.79
N GLU A 48 -2.52 -2.34 29.37
CA GLU A 48 -3.60 -1.38 29.65
C GLU A 48 -4.37 -0.94 28.39
N TYR A 49 -3.74 -0.99 27.21
CA TYR A 49 -4.38 -0.67 25.94
C TYR A 49 -5.05 -1.87 25.25
N GLY A 50 -4.96 -3.06 25.85
CA GLY A 50 -5.63 -4.26 25.39
C GLY A 50 -5.06 -4.85 24.10
N GLN A 51 -5.82 -5.77 23.50
CA GLN A 51 -5.46 -6.44 22.24
C GLN A 51 -6.08 -5.70 21.06
N PHE A 52 -5.40 -5.71 19.92
CA PHE A 52 -5.93 -5.12 18.68
C PHE A 52 -5.68 -5.99 17.47
N CYS A 53 -6.46 -5.74 16.42
CA CYS A 53 -6.30 -6.37 15.12
C CYS A 53 -5.40 -5.53 14.22
N PHE A 54 -4.33 -6.14 13.72
CA PHE A 54 -3.44 -5.54 12.75
C PHE A 54 -3.59 -6.26 11.41
N CYS A 55 -4.04 -5.53 10.40
CA CYS A 55 -4.19 -6.04 9.04
C CYS A 55 -3.08 -5.46 8.17
N GLN A 56 -2.02 -6.24 7.96
CA GLN A 56 -0.84 -5.77 7.23
C GLN A 56 -1.17 -5.43 5.77
N ASN A 57 -2.09 -6.19 5.16
CA ASN A 57 -2.53 -6.00 3.78
C ASN A 57 -3.94 -5.42 3.75
N SER A 58 -4.13 -4.28 4.43
CA SER A 58 -5.42 -3.63 4.40
C SER A 58 -5.70 -3.07 3.01
N ASN A 59 -6.85 -3.39 2.42
CA ASN A 59 -7.20 -2.88 1.08
C ASN A 59 -7.19 -1.34 1.02
N ASN A 60 -7.44 -0.66 2.14
CA ASN A 60 -7.34 0.80 2.24
C ASN A 60 -5.89 1.33 2.31
N ASN A 61 -4.88 0.47 2.36
CA ASN A 61 -3.46 0.81 2.27
C ASN A 61 -2.85 0.40 0.92
N THR A 62 -3.67 -0.04 -0.04
CA THR A 62 -3.22 -0.35 -1.39
C THR A 62 -3.34 0.91 -2.24
N TYR A 63 -2.23 1.33 -2.82
CA TYR A 63 -2.15 2.56 -3.62
C TYR A 63 -1.07 2.47 -4.70
N TRP A 64 -1.16 3.37 -5.68
CA TRP A 64 -0.06 3.69 -6.58
C TRP A 64 0.38 5.12 -6.32
N CYS A 65 1.68 5.37 -6.36
CA CYS A 65 2.23 6.72 -6.20
C CYS A 65 3.15 7.10 -7.35
N LEU A 66 3.15 8.40 -7.65
CA LEU A 66 4.12 9.09 -8.46
C LEU A 66 5.03 9.93 -7.55
N ARG A 67 6.34 9.68 -7.64
CA ARG A 67 7.37 10.43 -6.92
C ARG A 67 8.24 11.18 -7.93
N THR A 68 8.33 12.51 -7.77
CA THR A 68 9.19 13.34 -8.62
C THR A 68 10.22 14.05 -7.76
N ILE A 69 11.50 13.88 -8.10
CA ILE A 69 12.63 14.60 -7.49
C ILE A 69 13.47 15.19 -8.63
N ASN A 70 13.43 16.50 -8.79
CA ASN A 70 14.28 17.23 -9.72
C ASN A 70 14.60 18.63 -9.16
N GLU A 71 15.26 19.49 -9.95
CA GLU A 71 15.67 20.84 -9.51
C GLU A 71 14.47 21.78 -9.23
N ALA A 72 13.33 21.53 -9.84
CA ALA A 72 12.14 22.37 -9.75
C ALA A 72 11.04 21.80 -8.84
N GLU A 73 10.92 20.47 -8.77
CA GLU A 73 9.81 19.77 -8.15
C GLU A 73 10.30 18.66 -7.21
N ASN A 74 9.66 18.60 -6.05
CA ASN A 74 9.94 17.58 -5.04
C ASN A 74 8.62 17.17 -4.36
N PHE A 75 7.84 16.29 -5.01
CA PHE A 75 6.52 15.91 -4.49
C PHE A 75 6.27 14.41 -4.49
N LEU A 76 5.25 13.98 -3.74
CA LEU A 76 4.66 12.65 -3.75
C LEU A 76 3.15 12.76 -4.00
N TYR A 77 2.66 12.14 -5.07
CA TYR A 77 1.23 12.02 -5.41
C TYR A 77 0.80 10.56 -5.34
N CYS A 78 -0.34 10.24 -4.73
CA CYS A 78 -0.82 8.86 -4.59
C CYS A 78 -2.32 8.72 -4.80
N GLU A 79 -2.72 7.66 -5.49
CA GLU A 79 -4.11 7.22 -5.66
C GLU A 79 -4.31 5.87 -4.99
N PHE A 80 -5.24 5.83 -4.04
CA PHE A 80 -5.61 4.63 -3.31
C PHE A 80 -6.76 3.91 -4.02
N VAL A 81 -6.85 2.59 -3.90
CA VAL A 81 -7.99 1.83 -4.46
C VAL A 81 -9.33 2.23 -3.85
N THR A 82 -9.32 2.91 -2.70
CA THR A 82 -10.52 3.47 -2.05
C THR A 82 -10.91 4.84 -2.57
N GLU A 83 -10.34 5.30 -3.70
CA GLU A 83 -10.56 6.64 -4.29
C GLU A 83 -10.04 7.80 -3.42
N PHE A 84 -9.35 7.50 -2.32
CA PHE A 84 -8.60 8.52 -1.60
C PHE A 84 -7.39 8.93 -2.43
N VAL A 85 -7.16 10.24 -2.55
CA VAL A 85 -6.04 10.81 -3.29
C VAL A 85 -5.25 11.70 -2.35
N SER A 86 -3.93 11.67 -2.49
CA SER A 86 -3.05 12.52 -1.68
C SER A 86 -1.94 13.14 -2.50
N TYR A 87 -1.55 14.36 -2.11
CA TYR A 87 -0.40 15.07 -2.65
C TYR A 87 0.34 15.76 -1.51
N TYR A 88 1.67 15.63 -1.53
CA TYR A 88 2.57 16.27 -0.59
C TYR A 88 3.70 16.96 -1.35
N ASP A 89 3.90 18.25 -1.12
CA ASP A 89 5.14 18.93 -1.45
C ASP A 89 6.17 18.59 -0.36
N LEU A 90 7.21 17.85 -0.72
CA LEU A 90 8.20 17.35 0.22
C LEU A 90 9.31 18.37 0.52
N ASN A 91 9.30 19.54 -0.13
CA ASN A 91 10.09 20.69 0.32
C ASN A 91 9.45 21.35 1.55
N GLU A 92 8.12 21.47 1.56
CA GLU A 92 7.37 22.12 2.64
C GLU A 92 6.92 21.13 3.74
N ASP A 93 6.56 19.90 3.36
CA ASP A 93 6.03 18.86 4.22
C ASP A 93 6.83 17.55 4.11
N PRO A 94 8.09 17.52 4.58
CA PRO A 94 8.98 16.36 4.45
C PRO A 94 8.46 15.11 5.18
N TYR A 95 7.55 15.29 6.13
CA TYR A 95 6.94 14.21 6.92
C TYR A 95 5.54 13.81 6.46
N GLN A 96 5.03 14.40 5.36
CA GLN A 96 3.76 14.04 4.74
C GLN A 96 2.57 14.12 5.71
N LEU A 97 2.56 15.15 6.56
CA LEU A 97 1.53 15.37 7.58
C LEU A 97 0.29 16.09 7.04
N HIS A 98 0.42 16.84 5.95
CA HIS A 98 -0.63 17.69 5.40
C HIS A 98 -0.90 17.34 3.95
N ASN A 99 -1.97 16.58 3.71
CA ASN A 99 -2.44 16.31 2.34
C ASN A 99 -3.04 17.59 1.73
N ILE A 100 -2.37 18.14 0.72
CA ILE A 100 -2.78 19.38 0.04
C ILE A 100 -3.38 19.14 -1.36
N VAL A 101 -3.80 17.91 -1.68
CA VAL A 101 -4.30 17.55 -3.03
C VAL A 101 -5.39 18.48 -3.54
N TYR A 102 -6.31 18.94 -2.67
CA TYR A 102 -7.41 19.83 -3.06
C TYR A 102 -7.00 21.31 -3.23
N SER A 103 -5.74 21.64 -2.92
CA SER A 103 -5.17 22.96 -3.17
C SER A 103 -4.52 23.05 -4.56
N LEU A 104 -4.32 21.92 -5.24
CA LEU A 104 -3.79 21.88 -6.61
C LEU A 104 -4.81 22.40 -7.62
N GLU A 105 -4.31 22.95 -8.71
CA GLU A 105 -5.15 23.21 -9.88
C GLU A 105 -5.67 21.88 -10.47
N MET A 106 -6.94 21.87 -10.91
CA MET A 106 -7.57 20.68 -11.49
C MET A 106 -6.77 20.10 -12.67
N SER A 107 -6.24 20.96 -13.53
CA SER A 107 -5.40 20.57 -14.66
C SER A 107 -4.13 19.82 -14.23
N THR A 108 -3.53 20.22 -13.11
CA THR A 108 -2.37 19.55 -12.53
C THR A 108 -2.76 18.19 -11.97
N LEU A 109 -3.89 18.10 -11.26
CA LEU A 109 -4.40 16.84 -10.72
C LEU A 109 -4.70 15.83 -11.83
N GLU A 110 -5.44 16.23 -12.87
CA GLU A 110 -5.77 15.40 -14.03
C GLU A 110 -4.50 14.86 -14.71
N ARG A 111 -3.51 15.74 -14.88
CA ARG A 111 -2.23 15.38 -15.47
C ARG A 111 -1.45 14.37 -14.63
N LEU A 112 -1.38 14.55 -13.32
CA LEU A 112 -0.71 13.62 -12.41
C LEU A 112 -1.41 12.25 -12.42
N SER A 113 -2.75 12.25 -12.44
CA SER A 113 -3.56 11.03 -12.52
C SER A 113 -3.30 10.28 -13.82
N GLU A 114 -3.30 10.97 -14.96
CA GLU A 114 -3.03 10.35 -16.27
C GLU A 114 -1.61 9.78 -16.35
N ARG A 115 -0.61 10.52 -15.83
CA ARG A 115 0.77 10.03 -15.76
C ARG A 115 0.88 8.75 -14.96
N LEU A 116 0.25 8.72 -13.78
CA LEU A 116 0.25 7.56 -12.90
C LEU A 116 -0.45 6.36 -13.56
N ARG A 117 -1.57 6.59 -14.28
CA ARG A 117 -2.27 5.57 -15.07
C ARG A 117 -1.35 4.97 -16.14
N LEU A 118 -0.67 5.79 -16.92
CA LEU A 118 0.27 5.33 -17.95
C LEU A 118 1.42 4.52 -17.35
N LEU A 119 1.96 4.93 -16.21
CA LEU A 119 3.01 4.21 -15.48
C LEU A 119 2.52 2.88 -14.89
N ARG A 120 1.24 2.81 -14.48
CA ARG A 120 0.63 1.56 -14.00
C ARG A 120 0.45 0.54 -15.13
N ASP A 121 0.15 1.00 -16.34
CA ASP A 121 -0.16 0.15 -17.49
C ASP A 121 1.09 -0.25 -18.30
N CYS A 122 2.17 0.56 -18.25
CA CYS A 122 3.39 0.34 -19.03
C CYS A 122 4.14 -0.94 -18.63
N LYS A 123 4.99 -1.44 -19.56
CA LYS A 123 5.86 -2.60 -19.30
C LYS A 123 7.25 -2.43 -19.88
N GLY A 124 8.27 -2.80 -19.11
CA GLY A 124 9.67 -2.77 -19.54
C GLY A 124 10.13 -1.36 -19.92
N ALA A 125 11.01 -1.26 -20.93
CA ALA A 125 11.63 0.00 -21.35
C ALA A 125 10.64 1.07 -21.85
N SER A 126 9.39 0.71 -22.17
CA SER A 126 8.36 1.69 -22.55
C SER A 126 7.99 2.63 -21.40
N CYS A 127 8.16 2.19 -20.15
CA CYS A 127 7.85 2.97 -18.95
C CYS A 127 8.74 4.22 -18.81
N GLU A 128 9.97 4.17 -19.32
CA GLU A 128 10.94 5.28 -19.22
C GLU A 128 10.40 6.58 -19.83
N ARG A 129 9.55 6.47 -20.86
CA ARG A 129 8.91 7.63 -21.51
C ARG A 129 8.00 8.41 -20.56
N TYR A 130 7.34 7.70 -19.65
CA TYR A 130 6.41 8.31 -18.68
C TYR A 130 7.12 8.73 -17.38
N SER A 131 8.32 8.21 -17.12
CA SER A 131 9.17 8.61 -15.99
C SER A 131 9.99 9.87 -16.26
N ALA A 132 10.17 10.27 -17.53
CA ALA A 132 10.95 11.44 -17.92
C ALA A 132 10.31 12.79 -17.51
N ILE A 133 11.11 13.87 -17.45
CA ILE A 133 10.62 15.24 -17.19
C ILE A 133 9.64 15.69 -18.27
N ASN A 134 9.92 15.37 -19.54
CA ASN A 134 9.14 15.77 -20.70
C ASN A 134 8.10 14.72 -21.13
N TRP A 135 7.64 13.89 -20.19
CA TRP A 135 6.73 12.77 -20.49
C TRP A 135 5.46 13.17 -21.24
N GLU A 136 4.97 14.40 -21.06
CA GLU A 136 3.79 14.94 -21.75
C GLU A 136 3.95 14.93 -23.28
N GLN A 137 5.18 15.07 -23.79
CA GLN A 137 5.47 15.04 -25.22
C GLN A 137 5.28 13.65 -25.84
N HIS A 138 5.14 12.63 -25.00
CA HIS A 138 4.97 11.23 -25.41
C HIS A 138 3.52 10.75 -25.29
N ILE A 139 2.58 11.62 -24.92
CA ILE A 139 1.15 11.35 -24.99
C ILE A 139 0.77 11.39 -26.48
N GLU A 140 0.37 10.25 -27.05
CA GLU A 140 -0.19 10.25 -28.40
C GLU A 140 -1.41 11.20 -28.41
N PRO A 141 -1.51 12.11 -29.39
CA PRO A 141 -2.70 12.93 -29.51
C PRO A 141 -3.91 12.00 -29.64
N PRO A 142 -5.07 12.34 -29.03
CA PRO A 142 -6.27 11.54 -29.22
C PRO A 142 -6.48 11.37 -30.71
N LEU A 143 -6.63 10.12 -31.16
CA LEU A 143 -7.03 9.77 -32.52
C LEU A 143 -8.07 10.79 -32.96
N SER A 144 -7.68 11.63 -33.91
CA SER A 144 -8.51 12.68 -34.48
C SER A 144 -9.90 12.11 -34.69
N ALA A 145 -10.91 12.72 -34.07
CA ALA A 145 -12.30 12.42 -34.36
C ALA A 145 -12.48 12.31 -35.89
N PRO A 146 -13.27 11.35 -36.40
CA PRO A 146 -13.54 11.30 -37.82
C PRO A 146 -14.17 12.65 -38.21
N HIS A 147 -13.40 13.46 -38.94
CA HIS A 147 -13.93 14.65 -39.62
C HIS A 147 -14.83 14.19 -40.79
N PRO A 148 -15.79 15.05 -41.17
CA PRO A 148 -17.22 14.72 -41.38
C PRO A 148 -17.54 13.72 -42.50
#